data_AF-A0A355FE76-F1
#
_entry.id   AF-A0A355FE76-F1
#
_cell.length_a   1.000
_cell.length_b   1.000
_cell.length_c   1.000
_cell.angle_alpha   90.00
_cell.angle_beta   90.00
_cell.angle_gamma   90.00
#
_symmetry.space_group_name_H-M   'P 1'
#
loop_
_entity.id
_entity.type
_entity.pdbx_description
1 polymer ?
#
loop_
_entity_poly.entity_id
_entity_poly.type
_entity_poly.pdbx_seq_one_letter_code
_entity_poly.pdbx_strand_id
1 'polypeptide(L)' 'MNNQVNIFKPVTKISVPDTLLAMEVGDTVIISTRTIKTGSIRAAASRLERANKALFLVTEQGLVNETQVTRLK' A
#
# COMPACT_ATOMS: atom_id res chain seq x y z
N MET A 1 -14.04 -8.67 37.59
CA MET A 1 -13.68 -7.40 36.91
C MET A 1 -12.66 -7.76 35.83
N ASN A 2 -13.04 -7.68 34.55
CA ASN A 2 -12.18 -8.07 33.42
C ASN A 2 -11.35 -6.86 32.99
N ASN A 3 -10.09 -6.78 33.45
CA ASN A 3 -9.15 -5.80 32.95
C ASN A 3 -8.62 -6.26 31.59
N GLN A 4 -9.29 -5.86 30.51
CA GLN A 4 -8.68 -5.90 29.19
C GLN A 4 -7.62 -4.80 29.12
N VAL A 5 -6.38 -5.21 29.37
CA VAL A 5 -5.21 -4.35 29.21
C VAL A 5 -5.06 -4.09 27.71
N ASN A 6 -5.36 -2.87 27.25
CA ASN A 6 -5.12 -2.47 25.87
C ASN A 6 -3.60 -2.44 25.63
N ILE A 7 -3.06 -3.52 25.07
CA ILE A 7 -1.65 -3.64 24.71
C ILE A 7 -1.39 -2.69 23.54
N PHE A 8 -0.85 -1.51 23.84
CA PHE A 8 -0.31 -0.60 22.84
C PHE A 8 0.93 -1.27 22.21
N LYS A 9 0.78 -1.86 21.01
CA LYS A 9 1.92 -2.35 20.23
C LYS A 9 2.41 -1.21 19.34
N PRO A 10 3.68 -0.78 19.44
CA PRO A 10 4.23 0.19 18.50
C PRO A 10 4.13 -0.36 17.07
N VAL A 11 3.72 0.49 16.13
CA VAL A 11 3.62 0.13 14.71
C VAL A 11 5.03 -0.08 14.18
N THR A 12 5.43 -1.35 14.05
CA THR A 12 6.78 -1.72 13.61
C THR A 12 6.89 -1.88 12.09
N LYS A 13 5.76 -1.98 11.38
CA LYS A 13 5.72 -2.22 9.93
C LYS A 13 4.59 -1.42 9.28
N ILE A 14 4.91 -0.72 8.19
CA ILE A 14 3.94 -0.05 7.33
C ILE A 14 3.05 -1.12 6.67
N SER A 15 1.74 -1.00 6.82
CA SER A 15 0.78 -1.84 6.11
C SER A 15 0.61 -1.31 4.69
N VAL A 16 1.18 -2.02 3.71
CA VAL A 16 1.11 -1.63 2.29
C VAL A 16 -0.34 -1.53 1.79
N PRO A 17 -1.25 -2.48 2.06
CA PRO A 17 -2.63 -2.38 1.60
C PRO A 17 -3.37 -1.16 2.17
N ASP A 18 -3.18 -0.85 3.46
CA ASP A 18 -3.83 0.31 4.09
C ASP A 18 -3.26 1.62 3.53
N THR A 19 -1.95 1.65 3.26
CA THR A 19 -1.30 2.80 2.60
C THR A 19 -1.87 3.03 1.21
N LEU A 20 -2.08 1.98 0.42
CA LEU A 20 -2.68 2.09 -0.92
C LEU A 20 -4.16 2.51 -0.87
N LEU A 21 -4.92 2.04 0.12
CA LEU A 21 -6.33 2.43 0.30
C LEU A 21 -6.49 3.88 0.78
N ALA A 22 -5.48 4.44 1.44
CA ALA A 22 -5.47 5.84 1.86
C ALA A 22 -5.26 6.82 0.69
N MET A 23 -4.79 6.34 -0.47
CA MET A 23 -4.68 7.16 -1.68
C MET A 23 -6.06 7.55 -2.20
N GLU A 24 -6.23 8.78 -2.66
CA GLU A 24 -7.47 9.22 -3.30
C GLU A 24 -7.61 8.60 -4.71
N VAL A 25 -8.84 8.49 -5.20
CA VAL A 25 -9.08 7.99 -6.56
C VAL A 25 -8.62 9.03 -7.58
N GLY A 26 -7.81 8.60 -8.55
CA GLY A 26 -7.14 9.49 -9.51
C GLY A 26 -5.75 9.95 -9.06
N ASP A 27 -5.40 9.74 -7.78
CA ASP A 27 -4.10 10.15 -7.27
C ASP A 27 -2.98 9.24 -7.77
N THR A 28 -1.79 9.83 -7.93
CA THR A 28 -0.57 9.17 -8.37
C THR A 28 0.57 9.47 -7.42
N VAL A 29 1.13 8.42 -6.83
CA VAL A 29 2.22 8.52 -5.87
C VAL A 29 3.42 7.73 -6.37
N ILE A 30 4.61 8.30 -6.21
CA ILE A 30 5.88 7.62 -6.46
C ILE A 30 6.42 7.11 -5.13
N ILE A 31 6.66 5.81 -5.04
CA ILE A 31 7.14 5.14 -3.84
C ILE A 31 8.55 4.61 -4.11
N SER A 32 9.53 5.05 -3.32
CA SER A 32 10.88 4.49 -3.38
C SER A 32 10.91 3.04 -2.89
N THR A 33 11.67 2.20 -3.59
CA THR A 33 11.88 0.78 -3.24
C THR A 33 12.59 0.61 -1.91
N ARG A 34 13.28 1.65 -1.41
CA ARG A 34 13.86 1.70 -0.06
C ARG A 34 12.78 1.73 1.03
N THR A 35 11.64 2.35 0.75
CA THR A 35 10.50 2.47 1.66
C THR A 35 9.63 1.23 1.61
N ILE A 36 9.17 0.86 0.40
CA ILE A 36 8.34 -0.32 0.17
C ILE A 36 8.83 -1.02 -1.09
N LYS A 37 9.15 -2.31 -0.98
CA LYS A 37 9.57 -3.10 -2.15
C LYS A 37 8.45 -3.17 -3.19
N THR A 38 8.78 -3.02 -4.48
CA THR A 38 7.80 -3.08 -5.58
C THR A 38 6.95 -4.36 -5.55
N GLY A 39 7.57 -5.50 -5.25
CA GLY A 39 6.85 -6.78 -5.16
C GLY A 39 5.74 -6.75 -4.09
N SER A 40 5.97 -6.06 -2.97
CA SER A 40 4.97 -5.88 -1.93
C SER A 40 3.82 -4.97 -2.38
N ILE A 41 4.13 -3.91 -3.13
CA ILE A 41 3.15 -3.00 -3.74
C ILE A 41 2.26 -3.78 -4.72
N ARG A 42 2.85 -4.51 -5.67
CA ARG A 42 2.09 -5.33 -6.65
C ARG A 42 1.23 -6.40 -5.96
N ALA A 43 1.78 -7.08 -4.96
CA ALA A 43 1.03 -8.10 -4.22
C ALA A 43 -0.16 -7.48 -3.45
N ALA A 44 0.03 -6.31 -2.84
CA ALA A 44 -1.05 -5.60 -2.15
C ALA A 44 -2.13 -5.11 -3.12
N ALA A 45 -1.74 -4.46 -4.22
CA ALA A 45 -2.65 -4.01 -5.27
C ALA A 45 -3.51 -5.18 -5.81
N SER A 46 -2.89 -6.30 -6.15
CA SER A 46 -3.61 -7.49 -6.64
C SER A 46 -4.57 -8.08 -5.60
N ARG A 47 -4.22 -8.06 -4.31
CA ARG A 47 -5.13 -8.49 -3.23
C ARG A 47 -6.35 -7.57 -3.10
N LEU A 48 -6.14 -6.25 -3.20
CA LEU A 48 -7.21 -5.27 -3.11
C LEU A 48 -8.16 -5.34 -4.32
N GLU A 49 -7.61 -5.57 -5.51
CA GLU A 49 -8.37 -5.80 -6.74
C GLU A 49 -9.22 -7.08 -6.64
N ARG A 50 -8.63 -8.20 -6.20
CA ARG A 50 -9.36 -9.47 -5.98
C ARG A 50 -10.46 -9.34 -4.93
N ALA A 51 -10.27 -8.49 -3.93
CA ALA A 51 -11.28 -8.19 -2.91
C ALA A 51 -12.32 -7.16 -3.39
N ASN A 52 -12.22 -6.71 -4.64
CA ASN A 52 -13.07 -5.69 -5.26
C ASN A 52 -13.13 -4.37 -4.46
N LYS A 53 -12.04 -4.01 -3.77
CA LYS A 53 -11.96 -2.83 -2.89
C LYS A 53 -11.41 -1.60 -3.60
N ALA A 54 -10.43 -1.78 -4.46
CA ALA A 54 -9.75 -0.71 -5.18
C ALA A 54 -9.01 -1.28 -6.39
N LEU A 55 -8.74 -0.43 -7.38
CA LEU A 55 -7.98 -0.76 -8.58
C LEU A 55 -6.78 0.17 -8.71
N PHE A 56 -5.61 -0.40 -9.03
CA PHE A 56 -4.36 0.36 -9.12
C PHE A 56 -3.60 0.04 -10.42
N LEU A 57 -2.97 1.06 -10.99
CA LEU A 57 -1.94 0.92 -12.00
C LEU A 57 -0.57 1.06 -11.33
N VAL A 58 0.28 0.03 -11.48
CA VAL A 58 1.60 -0.03 -10.85
C VAL A 58 2.66 -0.16 -11.93
N THR A 59 3.59 0.80 -12.02
CA THR A 59 4.66 0.80 -13.02
C THR A 59 6.01 1.18 -12.42
N GLU A 60 7.06 0.54 -12.95
CA GLU A 60 8.47 0.86 -12.69
C GLU A 60 9.14 1.45 -13.96
N GLN A 61 8.38 1.58 -15.04
CA GLN A 61 8.94 1.93 -16.34
C GLN A 61 9.49 3.35 -16.34
N GLY A 62 10.77 3.51 -16.68
CA GLY A 62 11.46 4.79 -16.68
C GLY A 62 11.87 5.29 -15.28
N LEU A 63 11.64 4.50 -14.23
CA LEU A 63 11.97 4.85 -12.86
C LEU A 63 13.11 3.97 -12.32
N VAL A 64 14.06 4.58 -11.61
CA VAL A 64 15.20 3.87 -11.00
C VAL A 64 14.94 3.75 -9.50
N ASN A 65 14.81 2.53 -9.00
CA ASN A 65 14.52 2.25 -7.58
C ASN A 65 13.25 2.91 -7.05
N GLU A 66 12.27 3.13 -7.93
CA GLU A 66 10.99 3.74 -7.59
C GLU A 66 9.87 3.02 -8.31
N THR A 67 8.68 3.12 -7.75
CA THR A 67 7.45 2.55 -8.29
C THR A 67 6.39 3.62 -8.28
N GLN A 68 5.85 3.93 -9.45
CA GLN A 68 4.68 4.79 -9.55
C GLN A 68 3.42 3.93 -9.38
N VAL A 69 2.53 4.41 -8.52
CA VAL A 69 1.23 3.81 -8.26
C VAL A 69 0.17 4.86 -8.51
N THR A 70 -0.82 4.52 -9.34
CA THR A 70 -1.98 5.35 -9.60
C THR A 70 -3.23 4.61 -9.17
N ARG A 71 -4.09 5.24 -8.37
CA ARG A 71 -5.37 4.64 -7.98
C ARG A 71 -6.43 4.97 -9.02
N LEU A 72 -7.06 3.95 -9.58
CA LEU A 72 -8.09 4.08 -10.62
C LEU A 72 -9.51 4.01 -10.05
N LYS A 73 -9.71 3.27 -8.96
CA LYS A 73 -11.00 3.07 -8.27
C LYS A 73 -10.77 2.78 -6.79
#